data_AF-A0A315ECN3-F1
#
_entry.id   AF-A0A315ECN3-F1
#
_cell.length_a   1.000
_cell.length_b   1.000
_cell.length_c   1.000
_cell.angle_alpha   90.00
_cell.angle_beta   90.00
_cell.angle_gamma   90.00
#
_symmetry.space_group_name_H-M   'P 1'
#
loop_
_entity.id
_entity.type
_entity.pdbx_description
1 polymer ?
#
loop_
_entity_poly.entity_id
_entity_poly.type
_entity_poly.pdbx_seq_one_letter_code
_entity_poly.pdbx_strand_id
1 'polypeptide(L)' 'MMRWFMALLLILHAATLAWQWDAFARWGWGPNTAREPERLGNQIRPEALKIETPAAAAERMAAETAAAALKATNP' A
#
# COMPACT_ATOMS: atom_id res chain seq x y z
N MET A 1 30.88 -24.87 29.57
CA MET A 1 30.54 -23.44 29.50
C MET A 1 30.04 -23.02 28.12
N MET A 2 30.82 -23.21 27.04
CA MET A 2 30.39 -22.85 25.67
C MET A 2 29.05 -23.45 25.21
N ARG A 3 28.80 -24.72 25.57
CA ARG A 3 27.55 -25.44 25.26
C ARG A 3 26.30 -24.73 25.81
N TRP A 4 26.40 -24.11 26.99
CA TRP A 4 25.30 -23.36 27.60
C TRP A 4 25.05 -22.04 26.90
N PHE A 5 26.10 -21.32 26.50
CA PHE A 5 25.96 -20.13 25.68
C PHE A 5 25.34 -20.44 24.31
N MET A 6 25.74 -21.54 23.68
CA MET A 6 25.11 -21.99 22.42
C MET A 6 23.64 -22.35 22.60
N ALA A 7 23.28 -23.06 23.67
CA ALA A 7 21.88 -23.35 23.97
C ALA A 7 21.07 -22.06 24.22
N LEU A 8 21.63 -21.12 24.98
CA LEU A 8 21.00 -19.82 25.25
C LEU A 8 20.78 -19.03 23.95
N LEU A 9 21.79 -18.97 23.08
CA LEU A 9 21.69 -18.29 21.79
C LEU A 9 20.64 -18.95 20.89
N LEU A 10 20.57 -20.27 20.85
CA LEU A 10 19.53 -21.00 20.11
C LEU A 10 18.12 -20.70 20.62
N ILE A 11 17.93 -20.65 21.94
CA ILE A 11 16.64 -20.31 22.54
C ILE A 11 16.26 -18.87 22.21
N LEU A 12 17.19 -17.93 22.36
CA LEU A 12 16.95 -16.53 22.03
C LEU A 12 16.61 -16.36 20.54
N HIS A 13 17.31 -17.08 19.67
CA HIS A 13 17.05 -17.06 18.23
C HIS A 13 15.66 -17.61 17.90
N ALA A 14 15.28 -18.76 18.48
CA ALA A 14 13.95 -19.33 18.30
C ALA A 14 12.84 -18.39 18.82
N ALA A 15 13.06 -17.74 19.97
CA ALA A 15 12.13 -16.75 20.51
C ALA A 15 11.96 -15.53 19.57
N THR A 16 13.05 -15.02 18.98
CA THR A 16 12.96 -13.93 18.00
C THR A 16 12.22 -14.35 16.73
N LEU A 17 12.42 -15.58 16.26
CA LEU A 17 11.73 -16.09 15.08
C LEU A 17 10.23 -16.26 15.33
N ALA A 18 9.86 -16.80 16.50
CA ALA A 18 8.46 -16.90 16.92
C ALA A 18 7.80 -15.52 17.06
N TRP A 19 8.54 -14.52 17.54
CA TRP A 19 8.06 -13.13 17.57
C TRP A 19 7.80 -12.58 16.17
N GLN A 20 8.69 -12.82 15.21
CA GLN A 20 8.50 -12.39 13.81
C GLN A 20 7.28 -13.06 13.15
N TRP A 21 6.96 -14.30 13.52
CA TRP A 21 5.76 -15.01 13.08
C TRP A 21 4.48 -14.63 13.85
N ASP A 22 4.54 -13.58 14.66
CA ASP A 22 3.40 -13.07 15.40
C ASP A 22 2.84 -14.08 16.43
N ALA A 23 3.65 -15.07 16.86
CA ALA A 23 3.23 -16.05 17.87
C ALA A 23 2.89 -15.37 19.22
N PHE A 24 3.47 -14.19 19.47
CA PHE A 24 3.19 -13.35 20.64
C PHE A 24 2.15 -12.25 20.38
N ALA A 25 1.53 -12.16 19.19
CA ALA A 25 0.45 -11.20 18.94
C ALA A 25 -0.75 -11.40 19.86
N ARG A 26 -1.02 -12.63 20.30
CA ARG A 26 -2.10 -12.90 21.27
C ARG A 26 -1.93 -12.12 22.59
N TRP A 27 -0.71 -11.73 22.93
CA TRP A 27 -0.39 -10.90 24.09
C TRP A 27 -0.10 -9.44 23.74
N GLY A 28 -0.33 -9.03 22.49
CA GLY A 28 -0.04 -7.67 22.00
C GLY A 28 1.45 -7.40 21.79
N TRP A 29 2.30 -8.42 21.88
CA TRP A 29 3.74 -8.35 21.63
C TRP A 29 4.06 -8.82 20.21
N GLY A 30 3.37 -8.24 19.23
CA GLY A 30 3.69 -8.43 17.81
C GLY A 30 4.78 -7.45 17.37
N PRO A 31 5.56 -7.74 16.32
CA PRO A 31 6.42 -6.74 15.71
C PRO A 31 5.55 -5.54 15.31
N ASN A 32 5.98 -4.32 15.65
CA ASN A 32 5.26 -3.11 15.31
C ASN A 32 5.07 -3.09 13.80
N THR A 33 3.88 -3.49 13.35
CA THR A 33 3.53 -3.48 11.95
C THR A 33 3.40 -2.02 11.62
N ALA A 34 4.49 -1.41 11.16
CA ALA A 34 4.49 -0.18 10.40
C ALA A 34 3.77 -0.43 9.06
N ARG A 35 2.52 -0.89 9.13
CA ARG A 35 1.51 -0.57 8.13
C ARG A 35 1.44 0.94 8.24
N GLU A 36 1.90 1.64 7.23
CA GLU A 36 1.70 3.07 7.10
C GLU A 36 0.24 3.28 6.67
N PRO A 37 -0.74 3.49 7.58
CA PRO A 37 -2.11 3.82 7.18
C PRO A 37 -2.15 5.15 6.40
N GLU A 38 -1.14 6.00 6.57
CA GLU A 38 -0.91 7.25 5.83
C GLU A 38 -0.88 7.02 4.30
N ARG A 39 -0.50 5.82 3.85
CA ARG A 39 -0.57 5.49 2.42
C ARG A 39 -2.01 5.39 1.93
N LEU A 40 -3.01 5.10 2.76
CA LEU A 40 -4.42 5.13 2.35
C LEU A 40 -4.94 6.55 2.13
N GLY A 41 -4.37 7.54 2.84
CA GLY A 41 -4.72 8.95 2.65
C GLY A 41 -4.14 9.56 1.36
N ASN A 42 -2.93 9.12 0.98
CA ASN A 42 -2.20 9.61 -0.20
C ASN A 42 -2.30 8.68 -1.43
N GLN A 43 -2.90 7.51 -1.31
CA GLN A 43 -3.26 6.69 -2.48
C GLN A 43 -4.45 7.36 -3.16
N ILE A 44 -4.15 8.15 -4.20
CA ILE A 44 -5.04 8.65 -5.26
C ILE A 44 -6.46 8.13 -5.10
N ARG A 45 -7.36 8.95 -4.55
CA ARG A 45 -8.80 8.69 -4.32
C ARG A 45 -9.32 7.55 -5.20
N PRO A 46 -9.27 6.28 -4.75
CA PRO A 46 -9.63 5.16 -5.61
C PRO A 46 -11.10 5.26 -6.01
N GLU A 47 -11.90 5.88 -5.15
CA GLU A 47 -13.33 6.16 -5.34
C GLU A 47 -13.64 7.12 -6.50
N ALA A 48 -12.64 7.82 -7.02
CA ALA A 48 -12.78 8.72 -8.16
C ALA A 48 -12.33 8.08 -9.49
N LEU A 49 -11.75 6.87 -9.48
CA LEU A 49 -11.45 6.14 -10.71
C LEU A 49 -12.75 5.59 -11.31
N LYS A 50 -13.33 6.36 -12.22
CA LYS A 50 -14.46 5.94 -13.04
C LYS A 50 -13.93 5.11 -14.21
N ILE A 51 -14.21 3.81 -14.20
CA ILE A 51 -13.84 2.92 -15.30
C ILE A 51 -14.84 3.17 -16.43
N GLU A 52 -14.40 3.87 -17.47
CA GLU A 52 -15.19 4.12 -18.68
C GLU A 52 -14.85 3.08 -19.75
N THR A 53 -15.83 2.76 -20.62
CA THR A 53 -15.57 1.92 -21.78
C THR A 53 -14.70 2.67 -22.78
N PRO A 54 -13.85 1.98 -23.56
CA PRO A 54 -12.93 2.64 -24.51
C PRO A 54 -13.67 3.51 -25.55
N ALA A 55 -14.92 3.16 -25.89
CA ALA A 55 -15.77 3.98 -26.76
C ALA A 55 -16.19 5.31 -26.10
N ALA A 56 -16.64 5.27 -24.84
CA ALA A 56 -17.05 6.46 -24.10
C ALA A 56 -15.85 7.39 -23.80
N ALA A 57 -14.67 6.82 -23.54
CA ALA A 57 -13.44 7.56 -23.34
C ALA A 57 -13.00 8.28 -24.64
N ALA A 58 -13.11 7.63 -25.80
CA ALA A 58 -12.80 8.23 -27.09
C ALA A 58 -13.73 9.41 -27.42
N GLU A 59 -15.03 9.25 -27.15
CA GLU A 59 -16.03 10.30 -27.37
C GLU A 59 -15.80 11.51 -26.47
N ARG A 60 -15.47 11.30 -25.19
CA ARG A 60 -15.11 12.37 -24.26
C ARG A 60 -13.85 13.13 -24.68
N MET A 61 -12.79 12.41 -25.08
CA MET A 61 -11.56 13.06 -25.54
C MET A 61 -11.78 13.87 -26.82
N ALA A 62 -12.61 13.38 -27.73
CA ALA A 62 -12.98 14.11 -28.94
C ALA A 62 -13.75 15.40 -28.61
N ALA A 63 -14.71 15.34 -27.68
CA ALA A 63 -15.46 16.50 -27.22
C ALA A 63 -14.58 17.55 -26.52
N GLU A 64 -13.62 17.10 -25.70
CA GLU A 64 -12.68 17.99 -24.99
C GLU A 64 -11.71 18.69 -25.96
N THR A 65 -11.26 17.98 -27.00
CA THR A 65 -10.41 18.54 -28.06
C THR A 65 -11.18 19.58 -28.89
N ALA A 66 -12.44 19.30 -29.21
CA ALA A 66 -13.31 20.25 -29.92
C ALA A 66 -13.58 21.51 -29.10
N ALA A 67 -13.84 21.37 -27.79
CA ALA A 67 -14.03 22.49 -26.87
C ALA A 67 -12.77 23.35 -26.74
N ALA A 68 -11.58 22.72 -26.69
CA ALA A 68 -10.31 23.44 -26.66
C ALA A 68 -10.05 24.24 -27.95
N ALA A 69 -10.38 23.66 -29.11
CA ALA A 69 -10.26 24.34 -30.40
C ALA A 69 -11.21 25.54 -30.54
N LEU A 70 -12.45 25.41 -30.03
CA LEU A 70 -13.41 26.51 -29.96
C LEU A 70 -12.92 27.65 -29.07
N LYS A 71 -12.31 27.31 -27.92
CA LYS A 71 -11.74 28.31 -27.00
C LYS A 71 -10.49 29.00 -27.57
N ALA A 72 -9.69 28.29 -28.37
CA ALA A 72 -8.55 28.87 -29.07
C ALA A 72 -8.95 29.82 -30.22
N THR A 73 -10.17 29.66 -30.75
CA THR A 73 -10.68 30.45 -31.87
C THR A 73 -11.44 31.72 -31.42
N ASN A 74 -11.80 31.83 -30.14
CA ASN A 74 -12.45 33.01 -29.58
C ASN A 74 -11.62 33.60 -28.42
N PRO A 75 -10.80 34.63 -28.66
CA PRO A 75 -10.00 35.30 -27.62
C PRO A 75 -10.85 36.09 -26.61
#